data_AF-A0A7C1CB33-F1
#
_entry.id   AF-A0A7C1CB33-F1
#
_cell.length_a   1.000
_cell.length_b   1.000
_cell.length_c   1.000
_cell.angle_alpha   90.00
_cell.angle_beta   90.00
_cell.angle_gamma   90.00
#
_symmetry.space_group_name_H-M   'P 1'
#
loop_
_entity.id
_entity.type
_entity.pdbx_description
1 polymer ?
#
loop_
_entity_poly.entity_id
_entity_poly.type
_entity_poly.pdbx_seq_one_letter_code
_entity_poly.pdbx_strand_id
1 'polypeptide(L)'
;MPAERNLIDEVRSVLMEEGVALSGSIVVFPGRRPAHFLRRSIALKRGRGYIPPRIFSMDDFIDYIYEDALALSNRKLTGIDAVSVLYDIHGRSENRLGGRAFLSPEAFLPFGSRIFRDLEEFRIEGIAPERVRMIDQLAEDMIPRQSLERLQSLSALYHEFYRELEGMNLSTRSMRYGTVAERLTPSTLARSRIVFAGFYALTRSEKEIFRSLSKGEETVFIFQAGRGIVDRVRELGLKADHGADQSGTPPRISFYKSPDTHGQVFALSRILKDIRTGTGADNVLQDTAIVLPASETLFPLLHHCLCLFDEKEYNITMGYPIRRTPIYGFFNLLMELVSSMDEGRIYLPDYLNFVLHPYTKNIYFKAGDADAPLHRADITRIIFHKAEEYLKGHRKDPFIRLEDIEEDGRLIEGIIEASSGINGTGGGDSGGMLPDEGDIRDHIREIHDRTIRLFSGFSDMGDLTERAMQILSYIYENSTARYHPFFHPFS
;
A
#
# COMPACT_ATOMS: atom_id res chain seq x y z
N MET A 1 -22.42 23.23 -8.96
CA MET A 1 -21.43 24.30 -9.23
C MET A 1 -20.88 24.19 -10.66
N PRO A 2 -20.52 25.29 -11.34
CA PRO A 2 -19.83 25.27 -12.64
C PRO A 2 -18.50 24.51 -12.61
N ALA A 3 -18.01 24.09 -13.79
CA ALA A 3 -16.78 23.31 -13.89
C ALA A 3 -15.52 24.09 -13.51
N GLU A 4 -15.55 25.41 -13.73
CA GLU A 4 -14.42 26.34 -13.51
C GLU A 4 -14.27 26.74 -12.03
N ARG A 5 -15.29 26.47 -11.19
CA ARG A 5 -15.23 26.80 -9.77
C ARG A 5 -14.44 25.74 -8.99
N ASN A 6 -13.70 26.21 -8.00
CA ASN A 6 -12.99 25.33 -7.09
C ASN A 6 -13.96 24.68 -6.08
N LEU A 7 -14.01 23.34 -6.06
CA LEU A 7 -14.90 22.56 -5.20
C LEU A 7 -14.67 22.86 -3.71
N ILE A 8 -13.41 23.03 -3.29
CA ILE A 8 -13.04 23.29 -1.90
C ILE A 8 -13.56 24.65 -1.44
N ASP A 9 -13.47 25.66 -2.32
CA ASP A 9 -13.98 27.00 -2.02
C ASP A 9 -15.51 27.04 -1.93
N GLU A 10 -16.20 26.25 -2.76
CA GLU A 10 -17.66 26.12 -2.70
C GLU A 10 -18.09 25.44 -1.38
N VAL A 11 -17.44 24.34 -0.99
CA VAL A 11 -17.69 23.68 0.30
C VAL A 11 -17.39 24.62 1.48
N ARG A 12 -16.27 25.37 1.43
CA ARG A 12 -15.94 26.38 2.44
C ARG A 12 -17.04 27.43 2.55
N SER A 13 -17.56 27.91 1.44
CA SER A 13 -18.61 28.95 1.40
C SER A 13 -19.86 28.46 2.12
N VAL A 14 -20.33 27.25 1.82
CA VAL A 14 -21.48 26.60 2.48
C VAL A 14 -21.27 26.44 3.99
N LEU A 15 -20.05 26.12 4.42
CA LEU A 15 -19.72 25.96 5.84
C LEU A 15 -19.55 27.28 6.60
N MET A 16 -19.35 28.39 5.89
CA MET A 16 -19.15 29.72 6.45
C MET A 16 -20.40 30.61 6.36
N GLU A 17 -21.54 30.08 5.91
CA GLU A 17 -22.83 30.76 5.98
C GLU A 17 -23.19 31.14 7.42
N GLU A 18 -23.91 32.25 7.59
CA GLU A 18 -24.32 32.73 8.90
C GLU A 18 -25.19 31.68 9.62
N GLY A 19 -24.91 31.47 10.92
CA GLY A 19 -25.61 30.49 11.74
C GLY A 19 -25.06 29.06 11.68
N VAL A 20 -24.12 28.75 10.77
CA VAL A 20 -23.52 27.40 10.68
C VAL A 20 -22.36 27.24 11.68
N ALA A 21 -22.49 26.27 12.59
CA ALA A 21 -21.44 25.93 13.53
C ALA A 21 -20.45 24.93 12.92
N LEU A 22 -19.25 25.40 12.54
CA LEU A 22 -18.20 24.55 11.92
C LEU A 22 -17.93 23.25 12.68
N SER A 23 -17.83 23.30 14.01
CA SER A 23 -17.51 22.13 14.84
C SER A 23 -18.60 21.06 14.85
N GLY A 24 -19.85 21.43 14.53
CA GLY A 24 -20.99 20.52 14.43
C GLY A 24 -21.23 19.99 13.02
N SER A 25 -20.54 20.54 12.01
CA SER A 25 -20.74 20.17 10.61
C SER A 25 -19.94 18.92 10.23
N ILE A 26 -20.51 18.14 9.32
CA ILE A 26 -19.91 16.96 8.70
C ILE A 26 -19.69 17.25 7.21
N VAL A 27 -18.52 16.91 6.69
CA VAL A 27 -18.20 17.02 5.27
C VAL A 27 -17.74 15.65 4.79
N VAL A 28 -18.30 15.18 3.68
CA VAL A 28 -17.97 13.89 3.09
C VAL A 28 -17.50 14.10 1.67
N PHE A 29 -16.33 13.54 1.34
CA PHE A 29 -15.75 13.53 0.01
C PHE A 29 -15.58 12.08 -0.49
N PRO A 30 -15.44 11.82 -1.79
CA PRO A 30 -15.15 10.48 -2.31
C PRO A 30 -13.83 9.90 -1.77
N GLY A 31 -12.86 10.74 -1.40
CA GLY A 31 -11.57 10.30 -0.87
C GLY A 31 -11.04 11.22 0.23
N ARG A 32 -9.94 10.83 0.87
CA ARG A 32 -9.40 11.52 2.06
C ARG A 32 -8.67 12.84 1.77
N ARG A 33 -8.11 13.02 0.57
CA ARG A 33 -7.23 14.17 0.24
C ARG A 33 -7.92 15.54 0.28
N PRO A 34 -9.14 15.74 -0.26
CA PRO A 34 -9.84 17.02 -0.20
C PRO A 34 -9.94 17.61 1.21
N ALA A 35 -9.96 16.76 2.25
CA ALA A 35 -9.99 17.20 3.64
C ALA A 35 -8.81 18.12 4.01
N HIS A 36 -7.60 17.82 3.53
CA HIS A 36 -6.43 18.64 3.80
C HIS A 36 -6.56 20.04 3.18
N PHE A 37 -7.02 20.09 1.93
CA PHE A 37 -7.24 21.35 1.21
C PHE A 37 -8.35 22.18 1.84
N LEU A 38 -9.45 21.56 2.28
CA LEU A 38 -10.54 22.25 2.96
C LEU A 38 -10.09 22.85 4.30
N ARG A 39 -9.37 22.08 5.13
CA ARG A 39 -8.82 22.59 6.40
C ARG A 39 -7.89 23.79 6.18
N ARG A 40 -7.00 23.71 5.18
CA ARG A 40 -6.11 24.83 4.80
C ARG A 40 -6.91 26.05 4.32
N SER A 41 -7.90 25.83 3.45
CA SER A 41 -8.73 26.89 2.88
C SER A 41 -9.54 27.63 3.96
N ILE A 42 -10.13 26.91 4.92
CA ILE A 42 -10.84 27.49 6.08
C ILE A 42 -9.85 28.25 6.98
N ALA A 43 -8.67 27.68 7.27
CA ALA A 43 -7.66 28.30 8.12
C ALA A 43 -7.17 29.64 7.56
N LEU A 44 -6.83 29.68 6.27
CA LEU A 44 -6.39 30.90 5.58
C LEU A 44 -7.49 31.97 5.59
N LYS A 45 -8.75 31.59 5.38
CA LYS A 45 -9.87 32.53 5.37
C LYS A 45 -10.19 33.09 6.76
N ARG A 46 -10.05 32.28 7.82
CA ARG A 46 -10.30 32.72 9.21
C ARG A 46 -9.15 33.53 9.81
N GLY A 47 -7.91 33.25 9.45
CA GLY A 47 -6.72 33.91 10.01
C GLY A 47 -6.49 33.67 11.51
N ARG A 48 -7.21 32.72 12.13
CA ARG A 48 -7.10 32.35 13.56
C ARG A 48 -7.41 30.87 13.78
N GLY A 49 -7.00 30.34 14.93
CA GLY A 49 -7.35 28.98 15.35
C GLY A 49 -8.86 28.75 15.41
N TYR A 50 -9.31 27.55 15.05
CA TYR A 50 -10.71 27.16 15.05
C TYR A 50 -10.85 25.65 15.28
N ILE A 51 -12.03 25.23 15.74
CA ILE A 51 -12.40 23.81 15.77
C ILE A 51 -12.97 23.46 14.38
N PRO A 52 -12.33 22.54 13.63
CA PRO A 52 -12.76 22.22 12.27
C PRO A 52 -14.01 21.35 12.25
N PRO A 53 -14.71 21.29 11.10
CA PRO A 53 -15.74 20.27 10.87
C PRO A 53 -15.14 18.87 10.88
N ARG A 54 -15.99 17.87 11.10
CA ARG A 54 -15.63 16.47 10.88
C ARG A 54 -15.61 16.23 9.37
N ILE A 55 -14.46 15.81 8.83
CA ILE A 55 -14.30 15.60 7.39
C ILE A 55 -13.93 14.14 7.17
N PHE A 56 -14.70 13.45 6.35
CA PHE A 56 -14.57 12.02 6.06
C PHE A 56 -14.35 11.77 4.56
N SER A 57 -13.68 10.67 4.22
CA SER A 57 -13.95 10.00 2.95
C SER A 57 -15.31 9.30 3.02
N MET A 58 -15.83 8.81 1.90
CA MET A 58 -17.07 8.03 1.92
C MET A 58 -16.91 6.75 2.78
N ASP A 59 -15.81 6.02 2.61
CA ASP A 59 -15.54 4.82 3.42
C ASP A 59 -15.44 5.13 4.93
N ASP A 60 -14.73 6.21 5.29
CA ASP A 60 -14.57 6.62 6.69
C ASP A 60 -15.90 7.09 7.30
N PHE A 61 -16.75 7.72 6.48
CA PHE A 61 -18.09 8.11 6.88
C PHE A 61 -18.96 6.88 7.14
N ILE A 62 -18.91 5.86 6.28
CA ILE A 62 -19.64 4.60 6.51
C ILE A 62 -19.18 3.93 7.79
N ASP A 63 -17.86 3.82 8.01
CA ASP A 63 -17.33 3.21 9.23
C ASP A 63 -17.75 4.01 10.47
N TYR A 64 -17.69 5.34 10.45
CA TYR A 64 -18.18 6.20 11.53
C TYR A 64 -19.68 5.99 11.81
N ILE A 65 -20.53 5.93 10.78
CA ILE A 65 -21.97 5.69 11.01
C ILE A 65 -22.19 4.28 11.57
N TYR A 66 -21.50 3.29 11.02
CA TYR A 66 -21.63 1.90 11.43
C TYR A 66 -21.22 1.70 12.90
N GLU A 67 -20.06 2.22 13.28
CA GLU A 67 -19.46 2.00 14.60
C GLU A 67 -20.01 2.97 15.65
N ASP A 68 -19.99 4.28 15.37
CA ASP A 68 -20.36 5.29 16.36
C ASP A 68 -21.87 5.54 16.42
N ALA A 69 -22.52 5.73 15.25
CA ALA A 69 -23.91 6.17 15.22
C ALA A 69 -24.91 5.01 15.37
N LEU A 70 -24.58 3.83 14.82
CA LEU A 70 -25.39 2.61 14.93
C LEU A 70 -24.92 1.69 16.05
N ALA A 71 -23.79 2.00 16.71
CA ALA A 71 -23.21 1.23 17.82
C ALA A 71 -22.96 -0.25 17.48
N LEU A 72 -22.53 -0.55 16.25
CA LEU A 72 -22.19 -1.91 15.80
C LEU A 72 -20.69 -2.15 15.93
N SER A 73 -20.29 -3.30 16.47
CA SER A 73 -18.90 -3.55 16.87
C SER A 73 -18.28 -4.82 16.26
N ASN A 74 -18.81 -5.31 15.13
CA ASN A 74 -18.21 -6.46 14.46
C ASN A 74 -16.91 -6.06 13.73
N ARG A 75 -15.93 -6.98 13.73
CA ARG A 75 -14.61 -6.70 13.16
C ARG A 75 -14.69 -6.61 11.64
N LYS A 76 -14.17 -5.51 11.06
CA LYS A 76 -14.01 -5.35 9.62
C LYS A 76 -12.86 -6.21 9.11
N LEU A 77 -13.11 -7.01 8.08
CA LEU A 77 -12.09 -7.82 7.42
C LEU A 77 -11.21 -7.00 6.48
N THR A 78 -9.93 -7.38 6.41
CA THR A 78 -9.06 -6.99 5.30
C THR A 78 -9.33 -7.88 4.09
N GLY A 79 -8.81 -7.48 2.92
CA GLY A 79 -8.93 -8.30 1.71
C GLY A 79 -8.25 -9.67 1.84
N ILE A 80 -7.15 -9.76 2.59
CA ILE A 80 -6.45 -11.03 2.82
C ILE A 80 -7.26 -11.95 3.73
N ASP A 81 -7.82 -11.40 4.82
CA ASP A 81 -8.70 -12.17 5.71
C ASP A 81 -9.90 -12.75 4.95
N ALA A 82 -10.53 -11.92 4.11
CA ALA A 82 -11.65 -12.35 3.26
C ALA A 82 -11.26 -13.47 2.29
N VAL A 83 -10.08 -13.38 1.68
CA VAL A 83 -9.57 -14.43 0.78
C VAL A 83 -9.28 -15.73 1.54
N SER A 84 -8.82 -15.66 2.80
CA SER A 84 -8.64 -16.84 3.65
C SER A 84 -9.97 -17.54 3.91
N VAL A 85 -11.01 -16.79 4.28
CA VAL A 85 -12.36 -17.35 4.48
C VAL A 85 -12.90 -17.98 3.19
N LEU A 86 -12.71 -17.31 2.04
CA LEU A 86 -13.07 -17.87 0.73
C LEU A 86 -12.31 -19.16 0.42
N TYR A 87 -11.03 -19.24 0.79
CA TYR A 87 -10.21 -20.44 0.61
C TYR A 87 -10.74 -21.61 1.47
N ASP A 88 -11.13 -21.36 2.71
CA ASP A 88 -11.71 -22.39 3.58
C ASP A 88 -13.07 -22.90 3.06
N ILE A 89 -13.91 -22.00 2.54
CA ILE A 89 -15.16 -22.37 1.87
C ILE A 89 -14.87 -23.20 0.61
N HIS A 90 -13.92 -22.74 -0.20
CA HIS A 90 -13.48 -23.43 -1.41
C HIS A 90 -12.93 -24.83 -1.11
N GLY A 91 -12.12 -24.95 -0.05
CA GLY A 91 -11.51 -26.21 0.39
C GLY A 91 -12.55 -27.26 0.81
N ARG A 92 -13.67 -26.85 1.41
CA ARG A 92 -14.76 -27.73 1.84
C ARG A 92 -15.74 -28.13 0.73
N SER A 93 -15.77 -27.40 -0.39
CA SER A 93 -16.70 -27.67 -1.49
C SER A 93 -16.29 -28.92 -2.31
N GLU A 94 -17.25 -29.81 -2.59
CA GLU A 94 -17.04 -30.97 -3.47
C GLU A 94 -16.85 -30.54 -4.94
N ASN A 95 -17.52 -29.45 -5.35
CA ASN A 95 -17.51 -28.92 -6.70
C ASN A 95 -16.69 -27.63 -6.76
N ARG A 96 -15.37 -27.70 -6.65
CA ARG A 96 -14.51 -26.50 -6.58
C ARG A 96 -14.48 -25.72 -7.90
N LEU A 97 -14.62 -24.39 -7.84
CA LEU A 97 -14.33 -23.50 -8.97
C LEU A 97 -12.89 -23.74 -9.47
N GLY A 98 -12.70 -24.12 -10.73
CA GLY A 98 -11.37 -24.44 -11.26
C GLY A 98 -10.80 -25.80 -10.82
N GLY A 99 -11.61 -26.66 -10.17
CA GLY A 99 -11.25 -28.03 -9.85
C GLY A 99 -10.04 -28.14 -8.91
N ARG A 100 -8.94 -28.73 -9.41
CA ARG A 100 -7.69 -28.91 -8.64
C ARG A 100 -6.70 -27.76 -8.79
N ALA A 101 -6.99 -26.76 -9.63
CA ALA A 101 -6.04 -25.70 -9.95
C ALA A 101 -5.74 -24.77 -8.76
N PHE A 102 -6.64 -24.68 -7.78
CA PHE A 102 -6.55 -23.74 -6.66
C PHE A 102 -6.57 -24.43 -5.29
N LEU A 103 -5.93 -25.60 -5.20
CA LEU A 103 -5.87 -26.35 -3.94
C LEU A 103 -4.88 -25.78 -2.94
N SER A 104 -3.84 -25.07 -3.38
CA SER A 104 -2.89 -24.41 -2.47
C SER A 104 -3.28 -22.94 -2.24
N PRO A 105 -2.96 -22.37 -1.06
CA PRO A 105 -3.22 -20.96 -0.77
C PRO A 105 -2.58 -20.01 -1.79
N GLU A 106 -1.37 -20.32 -2.26
CA GLU A 106 -0.61 -19.49 -3.21
C GLU A 106 -1.30 -19.45 -4.58
N ALA A 107 -1.79 -20.61 -5.04
CA ALA A 107 -2.54 -20.71 -6.29
C ALA A 107 -3.91 -20.03 -6.16
N PHE A 108 -4.56 -20.14 -5.00
CA PHE A 108 -5.88 -19.55 -4.76
C PHE A 108 -5.83 -18.04 -4.59
N LEU A 109 -4.80 -17.46 -3.98
CA LEU A 109 -4.76 -16.04 -3.59
C LEU A 109 -5.13 -15.06 -4.73
N PRO A 110 -4.55 -15.15 -5.96
CA PRO A 110 -4.94 -14.26 -7.07
C PRO A 110 -6.35 -14.51 -7.59
N PHE A 111 -6.87 -15.73 -7.45
CA PHE A 111 -8.22 -16.11 -7.85
C PHE A 111 -9.23 -15.63 -6.81
N GLY A 112 -9.06 -16.00 -5.54
CA GLY A 112 -9.86 -15.55 -4.41
C GLY A 112 -9.92 -14.02 -4.30
N SER A 113 -8.82 -13.31 -4.56
CA SER A 113 -8.81 -11.84 -4.57
C SER A 113 -9.70 -11.23 -5.65
N ARG A 114 -9.83 -11.89 -6.81
CA ARG A 114 -10.74 -11.47 -7.89
C ARG A 114 -12.18 -11.78 -7.52
N ILE A 115 -12.44 -13.00 -7.04
CA ILE A 115 -13.76 -13.40 -6.55
C ILE A 115 -14.26 -12.45 -5.46
N PHE A 116 -13.44 -12.19 -4.43
CA PHE A 116 -13.81 -11.28 -3.34
C PHE A 116 -14.21 -9.90 -3.86
N ARG A 117 -13.46 -9.35 -4.82
CA ARG A 117 -13.79 -8.07 -5.44
C ARG A 117 -15.15 -8.11 -6.13
N ASP A 118 -15.42 -9.14 -6.92
CA ASP A 118 -16.70 -9.29 -7.62
C ASP A 118 -17.86 -9.45 -6.62
N LEU A 119 -17.65 -10.21 -5.53
CA LEU A 119 -18.64 -10.36 -4.46
C LEU A 119 -18.93 -9.04 -3.73
N GLU A 120 -17.91 -8.21 -3.48
CA GLU A 120 -18.09 -6.89 -2.88
C GLU A 120 -18.87 -5.95 -3.82
N GLU A 121 -18.58 -5.98 -5.12
CA GLU A 121 -19.30 -5.19 -6.13
C GLU A 121 -20.77 -5.62 -6.27
N PHE A 122 -21.05 -6.93 -6.29
CA PHE A 122 -22.42 -7.42 -6.29
C PHE A 122 -23.19 -6.96 -5.06
N ARG A 123 -22.57 -7.08 -3.88
CA ARG A 123 -23.22 -6.73 -2.62
C ARG A 123 -23.46 -5.22 -2.49
N ILE A 124 -22.49 -4.38 -2.86
CA ILE A 124 -22.64 -2.92 -2.76
C ILE A 124 -23.68 -2.37 -3.76
N GLU A 125 -23.87 -3.05 -4.89
CA GLU A 125 -24.94 -2.76 -5.86
C GLU A 125 -26.29 -3.43 -5.51
N GLY A 126 -26.39 -4.09 -4.35
CA GLY A 126 -27.61 -4.75 -3.88
C GLY A 126 -28.09 -5.86 -4.81
N ILE A 127 -27.16 -6.56 -5.47
CA ILE A 127 -27.43 -7.74 -6.31
C ILE A 127 -27.48 -8.94 -5.37
N ALA A 128 -28.66 -9.56 -5.29
CA ALA A 128 -28.88 -10.74 -4.46
C ALA A 128 -28.22 -11.99 -5.11
N PRO A 129 -27.77 -12.98 -4.32
CA PRO A 129 -27.14 -14.19 -4.84
C PRO A 129 -27.97 -14.89 -5.93
N GLU A 130 -29.29 -14.89 -5.83
CA GLU A 130 -30.21 -15.54 -6.78
C GLU A 130 -30.14 -14.90 -8.18
N ARG A 131 -29.83 -13.59 -8.26
CA ARG A 131 -29.63 -12.91 -9.55
C ARG A 131 -28.28 -13.25 -10.18
N VAL A 132 -27.25 -13.50 -9.36
CA VAL A 132 -25.95 -13.98 -9.85
C VAL A 132 -26.10 -15.37 -10.47
N ARG A 133 -27.06 -16.18 -10.00
CA ARG A 133 -27.39 -17.48 -10.60
C ARG A 133 -27.82 -17.39 -12.08
N MET A 134 -28.39 -16.26 -12.51
CA MET A 134 -28.73 -16.06 -13.94
C MET A 134 -27.48 -15.87 -14.80
N ILE A 135 -26.39 -15.35 -14.22
CA ILE A 135 -25.07 -15.27 -14.88
C ILE A 135 -24.48 -16.68 -14.99
N ASP A 136 -24.64 -17.51 -13.97
CA ASP A 136 -24.24 -18.93 -14.03
C ASP A 136 -24.95 -19.62 -15.21
N GLN A 137 -26.25 -19.38 -15.41
CA GLN A 137 -27.03 -19.93 -16.53
C GLN A 137 -26.61 -19.42 -17.91
N LEU A 138 -26.19 -18.15 -18.04
CA LEU A 138 -25.67 -17.63 -19.30
C LEU A 138 -24.27 -18.19 -19.63
N ALA A 139 -23.48 -18.48 -18.60
CA ALA A 139 -22.22 -19.20 -18.76
C ALA A 139 -22.45 -20.67 -19.18
N GLU A 140 -23.63 -21.25 -18.89
CA GLU A 140 -24.00 -22.60 -19.32
C GLU A 140 -24.03 -22.76 -20.84
N ASP A 141 -24.34 -21.69 -21.58
CA ASP A 141 -24.36 -21.69 -23.05
C ASP A 141 -22.95 -21.61 -23.69
N MET A 142 -21.94 -21.19 -22.92
CA MET A 142 -20.56 -21.01 -23.39
C MET A 142 -19.60 -22.10 -22.90
N ILE A 143 -20.00 -22.90 -21.91
CA ILE A 143 -19.16 -23.91 -21.24
C ILE A 143 -19.82 -25.30 -21.40
N PRO A 144 -19.08 -26.39 -21.66
CA PRO A 144 -19.67 -27.73 -21.76
C PRO A 144 -20.43 -28.15 -20.49
N ARG A 145 -21.64 -28.72 -20.62
CA ARG A 145 -22.53 -29.17 -19.51
C ARG A 145 -21.83 -29.98 -18.41
N GLN A 146 -20.88 -30.85 -18.78
CA GLN A 146 -20.11 -31.68 -17.84
C GLN A 146 -19.15 -30.88 -16.95
N SER A 147 -18.78 -29.67 -17.36
CA SER A 147 -17.99 -28.74 -16.55
C SER A 147 -18.87 -27.92 -15.60
N LEU A 148 -20.14 -27.70 -15.94
CA LEU A 148 -21.08 -26.88 -15.13
C LEU A 148 -21.64 -27.64 -13.92
N GLU A 149 -21.88 -28.94 -14.07
CA GLU A 149 -22.29 -29.83 -12.96
C GLU A 149 -21.22 -29.97 -11.87
N ARG A 150 -19.98 -29.50 -12.12
CA ARG A 150 -18.80 -29.65 -11.24
C ARG A 150 -18.26 -28.33 -10.71
N LEU A 151 -18.91 -27.20 -10.99
CA LEU A 151 -18.48 -25.89 -10.56
C LEU A 151 -19.36 -25.40 -9.41
N GLN A 152 -18.72 -24.97 -8.32
CA GLN A 152 -19.34 -24.19 -7.27
C GLN A 152 -19.89 -22.96 -7.96
N SER A 153 -21.21 -22.84 -7.96
CA SER A 153 -21.88 -21.67 -8.51
C SER A 153 -21.34 -20.43 -7.79
N LEU A 154 -21.05 -19.36 -8.55
CA LEU A 154 -20.62 -18.09 -7.97
C LEU A 154 -21.69 -17.56 -7.00
N SER A 155 -22.96 -17.84 -7.28
CA SER A 155 -24.08 -17.60 -6.37
C SER A 155 -23.97 -18.38 -5.05
N ALA A 156 -23.60 -19.66 -5.11
CA ALA A 156 -23.42 -20.48 -3.91
C ALA A 156 -22.25 -19.99 -3.04
N LEU A 157 -21.10 -19.69 -3.66
CA LEU A 157 -19.95 -19.12 -2.97
C LEU A 157 -20.28 -17.74 -2.37
N TYR A 158 -20.99 -16.90 -3.12
CA TYR A 158 -21.48 -15.60 -2.65
C TYR A 158 -22.35 -15.78 -1.39
N HIS A 159 -23.37 -16.63 -1.46
CA HIS A 159 -24.28 -16.87 -0.33
C HIS A 159 -23.54 -17.42 0.89
N GLU A 160 -22.71 -18.44 0.69
CA GLU A 160 -21.96 -19.09 1.78
C GLU A 160 -20.95 -18.15 2.43
N PHE A 161 -20.26 -17.32 1.64
CA PHE A 161 -19.29 -16.36 2.14
C PHE A 161 -19.92 -15.38 3.13
N TYR A 162 -20.96 -14.66 2.75
CA TYR A 162 -21.57 -13.68 3.67
C TYR A 162 -22.28 -14.36 4.85
N ARG A 163 -22.83 -15.58 4.68
CA ARG A 163 -23.39 -16.37 5.78
C ARG A 163 -22.32 -16.73 6.82
N GLU A 164 -21.15 -17.19 6.38
CA GLU A 164 -20.02 -17.53 7.26
C GLU A 164 -19.52 -16.27 8.00
N LEU A 165 -19.42 -15.12 7.31
CA LEU A 165 -19.02 -13.87 7.95
C LEU A 165 -19.99 -13.40 9.04
N GLU A 166 -21.30 -13.52 8.79
CA GLU A 166 -22.31 -13.23 9.81
C GLU A 166 -22.17 -14.17 11.02
N GLY A 167 -21.96 -15.47 10.79
CA GLY A 167 -21.74 -16.46 11.85
C GLY A 167 -20.48 -16.21 12.68
N MET A 168 -19.43 -15.67 12.07
CA MET A 168 -18.17 -15.30 12.73
C MET A 168 -18.20 -13.90 13.38
N ASN A 169 -19.31 -13.17 13.29
CA ASN A 169 -19.42 -11.77 13.72
C ASN A 169 -18.35 -10.87 13.07
N LEU A 170 -18.24 -10.98 11.75
CA LEU A 170 -17.33 -10.20 10.90
C LEU A 170 -18.12 -9.32 9.92
N SER A 171 -17.48 -8.26 9.41
CA SER A 171 -18.04 -7.42 8.36
C SER A 171 -17.05 -7.16 7.22
N THR A 172 -17.57 -6.95 6.01
CA THR A 172 -16.80 -6.39 4.89
C THR A 172 -17.19 -4.94 4.62
N ARG A 173 -16.51 -4.30 3.67
CA ARG A 173 -16.87 -2.95 3.21
C ARG A 173 -18.31 -2.93 2.69
N SER A 174 -18.68 -3.85 1.80
CA SER A 174 -20.03 -3.91 1.23
C SER A 174 -21.12 -4.19 2.28
N MET A 175 -20.87 -5.04 3.28
CA MET A 175 -21.82 -5.29 4.39
C MET A 175 -22.09 -4.03 5.20
N ARG A 176 -21.04 -3.26 5.51
CA ARG A 176 -21.19 -2.00 6.25
C ARG A 176 -21.96 -0.97 5.44
N TYR A 177 -21.65 -0.82 4.15
CA TYR A 177 -22.40 0.05 3.23
C TYR A 177 -23.89 -0.33 3.17
N GLY A 178 -24.21 -1.61 2.99
CA GLY A 178 -25.60 -2.09 2.96
C GLY A 178 -26.32 -1.83 4.28
N THR A 179 -25.67 -2.14 5.41
CA THR A 179 -26.26 -1.90 6.76
C THR A 179 -26.54 -0.42 7.00
N VAL A 180 -25.61 0.45 6.60
CA VAL A 180 -25.79 1.90 6.71
C VAL A 180 -26.90 2.38 5.77
N ALA A 181 -26.93 1.90 4.52
CA ALA A 181 -28.00 2.24 3.58
C ALA A 181 -29.40 1.87 4.09
N GLU A 182 -29.53 0.73 4.76
CA GLU A 182 -30.80 0.26 5.33
C GLU A 182 -31.22 1.02 6.60
N ARG A 183 -30.27 1.35 7.49
CA ARG A 183 -30.58 1.85 8.85
C ARG A 183 -30.41 3.35 9.02
N LEU A 184 -29.69 4.02 8.13
CA LEU A 184 -29.43 5.45 8.23
C LEU A 184 -30.70 6.26 7.97
N THR A 185 -31.03 7.14 8.90
CA THR A 185 -32.10 8.12 8.77
C THR A 185 -31.55 9.53 9.00
N PRO A 186 -32.25 10.60 8.58
CA PRO A 186 -31.85 11.96 8.92
C PRO A 186 -31.66 12.20 10.43
N SER A 187 -32.43 11.50 11.27
CA SER A 187 -32.34 11.62 12.73
C SER A 187 -31.05 11.03 13.33
N THR A 188 -30.40 10.09 12.64
CA THR A 188 -29.13 9.47 13.05
C THR A 188 -28.00 10.51 13.19
N LEU A 189 -28.08 11.60 12.43
CA LEU A 189 -27.10 12.70 12.42
C LEU A 189 -27.74 14.04 12.82
N ALA A 190 -28.77 13.99 13.65
CA ALA A 190 -29.52 15.18 14.04
C ALA A 190 -28.59 16.31 14.51
N ARG A 191 -28.91 17.55 14.08
CA ARG A 191 -28.20 18.79 14.43
C ARG A 191 -26.82 19.00 13.79
N SER A 192 -26.39 18.12 12.89
CA SER A 192 -25.21 18.34 12.05
C SER A 192 -25.62 18.85 10.67
N ARG A 193 -24.99 19.93 10.20
CA ARG A 193 -25.01 20.29 8.78
C ARG A 193 -24.10 19.34 8.02
N ILE A 194 -24.62 18.64 7.03
CA ILE A 194 -23.89 17.60 6.30
C ILE A 194 -23.64 18.09 4.87
N VAL A 195 -22.40 18.04 4.40
CA VAL A 195 -22.02 18.45 3.05
C VAL A 195 -21.36 17.29 2.31
N PHE A 196 -22.02 16.78 1.27
CA PHE A 196 -21.42 15.82 0.33
C PHE A 196 -20.88 16.57 -0.88
N ALA A 197 -19.61 16.38 -1.24
CA ALA A 197 -19.00 17.16 -2.32
C ALA A 197 -18.06 16.34 -3.20
N GLY A 198 -18.13 16.55 -4.51
CA GLY A 198 -17.19 15.95 -5.48
C GLY A 198 -17.53 14.54 -5.95
N PHE A 199 -18.72 14.04 -5.65
CA PHE A 199 -19.20 12.75 -6.15
C PHE A 199 -19.65 12.85 -7.61
N TYR A 200 -19.42 11.80 -8.40
CA TYR A 200 -19.87 11.72 -9.79
C TYR A 200 -20.67 10.43 -10.03
N ALA A 201 -20.03 9.27 -9.92
CA ALA A 201 -20.71 7.99 -9.94
C ALA A 201 -20.95 7.52 -8.51
N LEU A 202 -22.15 6.99 -8.26
CA LEU A 202 -22.56 6.45 -6.97
C LEU A 202 -23.01 5.01 -7.18
N THR A 203 -22.56 4.13 -6.29
CA THR A 203 -23.08 2.77 -6.14
C THR A 203 -24.53 2.80 -5.68
N ARG A 204 -25.27 1.70 -5.82
CA ARG A 204 -26.64 1.63 -5.30
C ARG A 204 -26.74 1.95 -3.80
N SER A 205 -25.86 1.39 -2.97
CA SER A 205 -25.84 1.66 -1.53
C SER A 205 -25.64 3.16 -1.24
N GLU A 206 -24.73 3.81 -1.97
CA GLU A 206 -24.53 5.27 -1.84
C GLU A 206 -25.76 6.07 -2.28
N LYS A 207 -26.42 5.67 -3.37
CA LYS A 207 -27.68 6.32 -3.80
C LYS A 207 -28.76 6.22 -2.74
N GLU A 208 -28.89 5.06 -2.08
CA GLU A 208 -29.85 4.86 -0.99
C GLU A 208 -29.54 5.73 0.22
N ILE A 209 -28.26 5.83 0.61
CA ILE A 209 -27.78 6.73 1.67
C ILE A 209 -28.08 8.19 1.34
N PHE A 210 -27.71 8.64 0.13
CA PHE A 210 -27.91 10.02 -0.30
C PHE A 210 -29.40 10.37 -0.34
N ARG A 211 -30.26 9.47 -0.82
CA ARG A 211 -31.72 9.63 -0.82
C ARG A 211 -32.32 9.64 0.58
N SER A 212 -31.75 8.91 1.53
CA SER A 212 -32.21 8.94 2.92
C SER A 212 -31.89 10.30 3.55
N LEU A 213 -30.64 10.75 3.42
CA LEU A 213 -30.16 12.00 4.01
C LEU A 213 -30.70 13.26 3.34
N SER A 214 -31.06 13.20 2.05
CA SER A 214 -31.67 14.33 1.34
C SER A 214 -33.04 14.73 1.86
N LYS A 215 -33.68 13.87 2.66
CA LYS A 215 -34.94 14.19 3.35
C LYS A 215 -34.74 15.08 4.57
N GLY A 216 -33.50 15.24 5.04
CA GLY A 216 -33.14 16.17 6.12
C GLY A 216 -32.82 17.56 5.58
N GLU A 217 -33.31 18.60 6.24
CA GLU A 217 -33.13 20.00 5.81
C GLU A 217 -31.67 20.50 5.93
N GLU A 218 -30.83 19.79 6.70
CA GLU A 218 -29.44 20.17 6.98
C GLU A 218 -28.41 19.51 6.04
N THR A 219 -28.85 18.79 5.01
CA THR A 219 -27.96 18.10 4.06
C THR A 219 -27.81 18.88 2.76
N VAL A 220 -26.57 19.18 2.39
CA VAL A 220 -26.19 19.86 1.14
C VAL A 220 -25.38 18.93 0.25
N PHE A 221 -25.74 18.85 -1.03
CA PHE A 221 -24.99 18.10 -2.04
C PHE A 221 -24.38 19.05 -3.07
N ILE A 222 -23.06 19.02 -3.21
CA ILE A 222 -22.31 19.86 -4.16
C ILE A 222 -21.76 18.97 -5.28
N PHE A 223 -22.44 19.02 -6.41
CA PHE A 223 -22.03 18.37 -7.65
C PHE A 223 -21.38 19.38 -8.60
N GLN A 224 -20.30 18.97 -9.27
CA GLN A 224 -19.67 19.74 -10.33
C GLN A 224 -20.42 19.54 -11.65
N ALA A 225 -20.68 20.62 -12.37
CA ALA A 225 -21.33 20.60 -13.67
C ALA A 225 -20.47 19.80 -14.66
N GLY A 226 -21.13 18.94 -15.43
CA GLY A 226 -20.47 18.06 -16.38
C GLY A 226 -21.47 17.16 -17.09
N ARG A 227 -20.99 16.45 -18.12
CA ARG A 227 -21.85 15.58 -18.93
C ARG A 227 -22.51 14.51 -18.06
N GLY A 228 -23.84 14.44 -18.12
CA GLY A 228 -24.66 13.45 -17.42
C GLY A 228 -24.90 13.71 -15.93
N ILE A 229 -24.37 14.81 -15.34
CA ILE A 229 -24.56 15.04 -13.90
C ILE A 229 -26.01 15.34 -13.54
N VAL A 230 -26.75 16.05 -14.41
CA VAL A 230 -28.16 16.41 -14.16
C VAL A 230 -29.02 15.16 -14.06
N ASP A 231 -28.79 14.18 -14.93
CA ASP A 231 -29.53 12.92 -14.91
C ASP A 231 -29.21 12.13 -13.63
N ARG A 232 -27.93 12.09 -13.22
CA ARG A 232 -27.51 11.45 -11.96
C ARG A 232 -28.11 12.12 -10.73
N VAL A 233 -28.21 13.46 -10.71
CA VAL A 233 -28.88 14.19 -9.61
C VAL A 233 -30.38 13.87 -9.58
N ARG A 234 -31.03 13.79 -10.75
CA ARG A 234 -32.44 13.37 -10.85
C ARG A 234 -32.67 11.93 -10.37
N GLU A 235 -31.75 11.01 -10.65
CA GLU A 235 -31.81 9.63 -10.13
C GLU A 235 -31.80 9.57 -8.59
N LEU A 236 -31.25 10.59 -7.92
CA LEU A 236 -31.28 10.74 -6.46
C LEU A 236 -32.59 11.36 -5.95
N GLY A 237 -33.54 11.68 -6.83
CA GLY A 237 -34.77 12.39 -6.48
C GLY A 237 -34.54 13.87 -6.13
N LEU A 238 -33.37 14.41 -6.45
CA LEU A 238 -32.98 15.79 -6.17
C LEU A 238 -33.24 16.69 -7.38
N LYS A 239 -33.47 17.98 -7.11
CA LYS A 239 -33.50 19.03 -8.13
C LYS A 239 -32.16 19.76 -8.12
N ALA A 240 -31.61 20.02 -9.30
CA ALA A 240 -30.41 20.82 -9.42
C ALA A 240 -30.78 22.31 -9.33
N ASP A 241 -30.20 23.04 -8.38
CA ASP A 241 -30.47 24.49 -8.17
C ASP A 241 -29.96 25.36 -9.32
N HIS A 242 -28.99 24.85 -10.07
CA HIS A 242 -28.43 25.52 -11.25
C HIS A 242 -28.45 24.55 -12.44
N GLY A 243 -28.89 25.03 -13.60
CA GLY A 243 -28.72 24.31 -14.85
C GLY A 243 -27.24 24.01 -15.06
N ALA A 244 -26.91 22.82 -15.57
CA ALA A 244 -25.56 22.51 -16.02
C ALA A 244 -25.25 23.39 -17.24
N ASP A 245 -24.87 24.64 -16.99
CA ASP A 245 -24.46 25.53 -18.05
C ASP A 245 -23.16 24.96 -18.61
N GLN A 246 -23.24 24.43 -19.84
CA GLN A 246 -22.11 23.83 -20.55
C GLN A 246 -21.28 24.92 -21.26
N SER A 247 -21.47 26.19 -20.89
CA SER A 247 -20.93 27.39 -21.52
C SER A 247 -19.47 27.68 -21.13
N GLY A 248 -18.68 26.64 -20.86
CA GLY A 248 -17.23 26.76 -20.68
C GLY A 248 -16.52 26.82 -22.03
N THR A 249 -15.47 27.64 -22.14
CA THR A 249 -14.55 27.55 -23.29
C THR A 249 -13.95 26.15 -23.35
N PRO A 250 -13.96 25.48 -24.51
CA PRO A 250 -13.41 24.13 -24.63
C PRO A 250 -11.92 24.14 -24.26
N PRO A 251 -11.44 23.10 -23.55
CA PRO A 251 -10.05 23.04 -23.15
C PRO A 251 -9.14 22.96 -24.38
N ARG A 252 -7.97 23.59 -24.30
CA ARG A 252 -6.91 23.38 -25.30
C ARG A 252 -6.31 22.01 -25.10
N ILE A 253 -6.54 21.10 -26.04
CA ILE A 253 -5.99 19.75 -26.03
C ILE A 253 -4.78 19.70 -26.97
N SER A 254 -3.70 19.08 -26.53
CA SER A 254 -2.48 18.89 -27.32
C SER A 254 -1.97 17.47 -27.14
N PHE A 255 -1.63 16.81 -28.25
CA PHE A 255 -1.12 15.45 -28.27
C PHE A 255 0.35 15.45 -28.67
N TYR A 256 1.18 14.75 -27.89
CA TYR A 256 2.60 14.60 -28.15
C TYR A 256 2.91 13.13 -28.38
N LYS A 257 3.57 12.81 -29.49
CA LYS A 257 4.00 11.46 -29.82
C LYS A 257 5.50 11.32 -29.57
N SER A 258 5.89 10.21 -28.97
CA SER A 258 7.28 9.87 -28.71
C SER A 258 7.48 8.36 -28.86
N PRO A 259 8.67 7.87 -29.28
CA PRO A 259 8.92 6.44 -29.47
C PRO A 259 8.90 5.63 -28.16
N ASP A 260 9.25 6.23 -27.03
CA ASP A 260 9.35 5.57 -25.73
C ASP A 260 9.04 6.51 -24.55
N THR A 261 9.10 5.98 -23.33
CA THR A 261 8.86 6.72 -22.08
C THR A 261 9.89 7.84 -21.83
N HIS A 262 11.16 7.65 -22.18
CA HIS A 262 12.19 8.68 -21.97
C HIS A 262 11.94 9.88 -22.87
N GLY A 263 11.59 9.66 -24.13
CA GLY A 263 11.21 10.73 -25.04
C GLY A 263 9.93 11.46 -24.61
N GLN A 264 8.96 10.78 -23.98
CA GLN A 264 7.79 11.44 -23.39
C GLN A 264 8.20 12.37 -22.25
N VAL A 265 9.07 11.91 -21.35
CA VAL A 265 9.59 12.69 -20.22
C VAL A 265 10.39 13.89 -20.71
N PHE A 266 11.23 13.76 -21.74
CA PHE A 266 11.97 14.89 -22.29
C PHE A 266 11.06 15.92 -22.97
N ALA A 267 10.02 15.49 -23.69
CA ALA A 267 9.02 16.40 -24.24
C ALA A 267 8.31 17.18 -23.13
N LEU A 268 7.93 16.49 -22.04
CA LEU A 268 7.33 17.12 -20.87
C LEU A 268 8.29 18.09 -20.16
N SER A 269 9.56 17.72 -20.00
CA SER A 269 10.60 18.60 -19.42
C SER A 269 10.70 19.92 -20.17
N ARG A 270 10.61 19.89 -21.50
CA ARG A 270 10.58 21.11 -22.32
C ARG A 270 9.34 21.96 -22.05
N ILE A 271 8.15 21.35 -21.99
CA ILE A 271 6.89 22.06 -21.68
C ILE A 271 6.98 22.74 -20.31
N LEU A 272 7.50 22.04 -19.29
CA LEU A 272 7.65 22.59 -17.95
C LEU A 272 8.68 23.73 -17.89
N LYS A 273 9.77 23.64 -18.66
CA LYS A 273 10.73 24.75 -18.81
C LYS A 273 10.07 25.98 -19.42
N ASP A 274 9.28 25.80 -20.48
CA ASP A 274 8.58 26.89 -21.17
C ASP A 274 7.53 27.55 -20.24
N ILE A 275 6.80 26.76 -19.44
CA ILE A 275 5.88 27.28 -18.41
C ILE A 275 6.65 28.12 -17.38
N ARG A 276 7.79 27.62 -16.91
CA ARG A 276 8.55 28.27 -15.85
C ARG A 276 9.19 29.59 -16.25
N THR A 277 9.60 29.72 -17.51
CA THR A 277 10.16 30.98 -18.04
C THR A 277 9.08 31.96 -18.51
N GLY A 278 7.82 31.52 -18.56
CA GLY A 278 6.67 32.34 -18.95
C GLY A 278 6.24 33.36 -17.88
N THR A 279 5.49 34.36 -18.30
CA THR A 279 4.86 35.33 -17.39
C THR A 279 3.76 34.66 -16.56
N GLY A 280 3.77 34.86 -15.24
CA GLY A 280 2.80 34.24 -14.33
C GLY A 280 3.05 32.75 -14.04
N ALA A 281 4.29 32.29 -14.22
CA ALA A 281 4.71 30.90 -14.01
C ALA A 281 4.18 30.28 -12.71
N ASP A 282 4.27 30.99 -11.58
CA ASP A 282 3.88 30.46 -10.26
C ASP A 282 2.40 30.04 -10.22
N ASN A 283 1.51 30.84 -10.81
CA ASN A 283 0.08 30.52 -10.85
C ASN A 283 -0.18 29.29 -11.74
N VAL A 284 0.46 29.24 -12.91
CA VAL A 284 0.30 28.12 -13.84
C VAL A 284 0.84 26.82 -13.24
N LEU A 285 1.98 26.89 -12.56
CA LEU A 285 2.59 25.73 -11.90
C LEU A 285 1.74 25.22 -10.73
N GLN A 286 1.14 26.11 -9.93
CA GLN A 286 0.21 25.72 -8.86
C GLN A 286 -1.04 24.99 -9.38
N ASP A 287 -1.50 25.34 -10.58
CA ASP A 287 -2.64 24.70 -11.25
C ASP A 287 -2.25 23.53 -12.17
N THR A 288 -0.97 23.14 -12.18
CA THR A 288 -0.46 22.05 -13.04
C THR A 288 -0.48 20.71 -12.31
N ALA A 289 -1.11 19.71 -12.92
CA ALA A 289 -1.06 18.32 -12.47
C ALA A 289 -0.44 17.42 -13.55
N ILE A 290 0.54 16.60 -13.16
CA ILE A 290 1.14 15.57 -14.01
C ILE A 290 0.57 14.22 -13.55
N VAL A 291 -0.21 13.58 -14.42
CA VAL A 291 -0.83 12.28 -14.15
C VAL A 291 -0.04 11.20 -14.88
N LEU A 292 0.53 10.27 -14.10
CA LEU A 292 1.26 9.13 -14.65
C LEU A 292 0.34 7.90 -14.69
N PRO A 293 0.25 7.18 -15.82
CA PRO A 293 -0.56 5.96 -15.91
C PRO A 293 0.09 4.76 -15.20
N ALA A 294 1.40 4.84 -14.93
CA ALA A 294 2.21 3.77 -14.36
C ALA A 294 3.25 4.37 -13.40
N SER A 295 3.47 3.71 -12.25
CA SER A 295 4.35 4.21 -11.19
C SER A 295 5.84 4.16 -11.57
N GLU A 296 6.19 3.31 -12.52
CA GLU A 296 7.52 3.08 -13.10
C GLU A 296 8.12 4.37 -13.67
N THR A 297 7.28 5.22 -14.28
CA THR A 297 7.68 6.46 -14.95
C THR A 297 8.04 7.58 -13.98
N LEU A 298 7.76 7.42 -12.67
CA LEU A 298 8.02 8.44 -11.67
C LEU A 298 9.51 8.81 -11.56
N PHE A 299 10.42 7.84 -11.64
CA PHE A 299 11.85 8.11 -11.54
C PHE A 299 12.41 8.88 -12.74
N PRO A 300 12.14 8.47 -14.00
CA PRO A 300 12.46 9.29 -15.15
C PRO A 300 11.92 10.72 -15.01
N LEU A 301 10.68 10.88 -14.55
CA LEU A 301 10.08 12.20 -14.30
C LEU A 301 10.86 12.98 -13.23
N LEU A 302 11.24 12.35 -12.12
CA LEU A 302 12.00 12.99 -11.04
C LEU A 302 13.34 13.51 -11.54
N HIS A 303 14.10 12.67 -12.22
CA HIS A 303 15.48 13.00 -12.64
C HIS A 303 15.55 13.96 -13.82
N HIS A 304 14.53 14.04 -14.67
CA HIS A 304 14.58 14.84 -15.91
C HIS A 304 13.58 15.99 -15.98
N CYS A 305 12.50 15.97 -15.20
CA CYS A 305 11.50 17.03 -15.14
C CYS A 305 11.51 17.74 -13.79
N LEU A 306 11.37 16.99 -12.69
CA LEU A 306 11.21 17.60 -11.37
C LEU A 306 12.52 18.11 -10.79
N CYS A 307 13.68 17.65 -11.27
CA CYS A 307 14.99 18.23 -10.97
C CYS A 307 15.12 19.71 -11.35
N LEU A 308 14.18 20.24 -12.14
CA LEU A 308 14.10 21.67 -12.41
C LEU A 308 13.65 22.45 -11.17
N PHE A 309 12.85 21.84 -10.29
CA PHE A 309 12.19 22.48 -9.15
C PHE A 309 12.81 22.04 -7.82
N ASP A 310 12.70 22.89 -6.81
CA ASP A 310 13.02 22.53 -5.43
C ASP A 310 11.99 21.54 -4.87
N GLU A 311 12.38 20.68 -3.93
CA GLU A 311 11.51 19.66 -3.34
C GLU A 311 10.26 20.22 -2.66
N LYS A 312 10.27 21.51 -2.29
CA LYS A 312 9.12 22.19 -1.66
C LYS A 312 8.09 22.69 -2.66
N GLU A 313 8.41 22.70 -3.96
CA GLU A 313 7.58 23.28 -5.02
C GLU A 313 6.62 22.26 -5.64
N TYR A 314 6.82 20.96 -5.40
CA TYR A 314 5.97 19.92 -5.95
C TYR A 314 5.55 18.91 -4.90
N ASN A 315 4.49 18.15 -5.20
CA ASN A 315 4.01 17.06 -4.37
C ASN A 315 3.79 15.82 -5.23
N ILE A 316 4.27 14.67 -4.75
CA ILE A 316 4.06 13.38 -5.40
C ILE A 316 2.97 12.66 -4.64
N THR A 317 1.87 12.38 -5.32
CA THR A 317 0.73 11.73 -4.69
C THR A 317 0.73 10.21 -4.81
N MET A 318 1.65 9.63 -5.59
CA MET A 318 1.83 8.18 -5.69
C MET A 318 2.70 7.68 -4.54
N GLY A 319 2.37 6.52 -3.98
CA GLY A 319 3.25 5.85 -3.03
C GLY A 319 4.47 5.25 -3.73
N TYR A 320 5.55 5.09 -2.98
CA TYR A 320 6.71 4.31 -3.44
C TYR A 320 6.42 2.81 -3.28
N PRO A 321 6.51 1.98 -4.34
CA PRO A 321 6.25 0.56 -4.21
C PRO A 321 7.25 -0.11 -3.26
N ILE A 322 6.77 -0.78 -2.21
CA ILE A 322 7.62 -1.48 -1.24
C ILE A 322 8.55 -2.50 -1.91
N ARG A 323 8.10 -3.12 -3.01
CA ARG A 323 8.87 -4.09 -3.81
C ARG A 323 10.17 -3.54 -4.40
N ARG A 324 10.32 -2.21 -4.46
CA ARG A 324 11.54 -1.53 -4.93
C ARG A 324 12.46 -1.09 -3.79
N THR A 325 12.05 -1.30 -2.54
CA THR A 325 12.90 -0.97 -1.38
C THR A 325 13.94 -2.07 -1.15
N PRO A 326 15.13 -1.74 -0.63
CA PRO A 326 16.11 -2.76 -0.29
C PRO A 326 15.65 -3.66 0.87
N ILE A 327 14.70 -3.21 1.71
CA ILE A 327 14.06 -4.05 2.74
C ILE A 327 13.32 -5.22 2.09
N TYR A 328 12.55 -4.95 1.03
CA TYR A 328 11.89 -6.03 0.29
C TYR A 328 12.89 -6.98 -0.35
N GLY A 329 13.95 -6.45 -0.98
CA GLY A 329 15.03 -7.27 -1.54
C GLY A 329 15.69 -8.16 -0.49
N PHE A 330 16.02 -7.60 0.68
CA PHE A 330 16.59 -8.32 1.82
C PHE A 330 15.71 -9.50 2.26
N PHE A 331 14.43 -9.26 2.54
CA PHE A 331 13.52 -10.32 2.98
C PHE A 331 13.24 -11.35 1.89
N ASN A 332 13.22 -10.94 0.61
CA ASN A 332 13.06 -11.88 -0.48
C ASN A 332 14.24 -12.87 -0.55
N LEU A 333 15.47 -12.37 -0.43
CA LEU A 333 16.67 -13.22 -0.38
C LEU A 333 16.69 -14.12 0.86
N LEU A 334 16.28 -13.60 2.01
CA LEU A 334 16.17 -14.40 3.24
C LEU A 334 15.13 -15.51 3.11
N MET A 335 13.96 -15.21 2.54
CA MET A 335 12.91 -16.20 2.28
C MET A 335 13.34 -17.25 1.26
N GLU A 336 14.01 -16.86 0.18
CA GLU A 336 14.58 -17.79 -0.79
C GLU A 336 15.58 -18.75 -0.14
N LEU A 337 16.49 -18.22 0.68
CA LEU A 337 17.46 -19.00 1.44
C LEU A 337 16.82 -19.99 2.43
N VAL A 338 15.86 -19.53 3.23
CA VAL A 338 15.17 -20.41 4.19
C VAL A 338 14.33 -21.46 3.47
N SER A 339 13.71 -21.11 2.34
CA SER A 339 12.90 -22.04 1.54
C SER A 339 13.73 -23.10 0.81
N SER A 340 15.02 -22.84 0.56
CA SER A 340 15.94 -23.82 -0.02
C SER A 340 16.61 -24.73 1.03
N MET A 341 16.31 -24.53 2.32
CA MET A 341 16.86 -25.33 3.39
C MET A 341 16.24 -26.74 3.42
N ASP A 342 17.11 -27.76 3.44
CA ASP A 342 16.72 -29.17 3.53
C ASP A 342 17.63 -29.91 4.51
N GLU A 343 17.04 -30.62 5.50
CA GLU A 343 17.76 -31.34 6.56
C GLU A 343 18.89 -30.53 7.25
N GLY A 344 18.67 -29.22 7.44
CA GLY A 344 19.63 -28.30 8.05
C GLY A 344 20.78 -27.87 7.12
N ARG A 345 20.71 -28.18 5.82
CA ARG A 345 21.63 -27.70 4.79
C ARG A 345 20.97 -26.61 3.97
N ILE A 346 21.72 -25.58 3.61
CA ILE A 346 21.27 -24.45 2.78
C ILE A 346 21.94 -24.49 1.40
N TYR A 347 21.25 -23.95 0.39
CA TYR A 347 21.82 -23.80 -0.93
C TYR A 347 22.81 -22.62 -0.96
N LEU A 348 24.07 -22.93 -1.26
CA LEU A 348 25.19 -21.98 -1.18
C LEU A 348 25.00 -20.71 -2.03
N PRO A 349 24.49 -20.76 -3.28
CA PRO A 349 24.20 -19.55 -4.04
C PRO A 349 23.20 -18.60 -3.36
N ASP A 350 22.15 -19.14 -2.74
CA ASP A 350 21.16 -18.31 -2.01
C ASP A 350 21.79 -17.70 -0.76
N TYR A 351 22.62 -18.47 -0.05
CA TYR A 351 23.37 -18.00 1.10
C TYR A 351 24.27 -16.82 0.73
N LEU A 352 25.06 -16.96 -0.35
CA LEU A 352 25.96 -15.92 -0.83
C LEU A 352 25.19 -14.67 -1.27
N ASN A 353 24.07 -14.83 -1.98
CA ASN A 353 23.22 -13.71 -2.36
C ASN A 353 22.68 -12.96 -1.13
N PHE A 354 22.28 -13.69 -0.08
CA PHE A 354 21.79 -13.12 1.16
C PHE A 354 22.88 -12.39 1.95
N VAL A 355 24.03 -13.01 2.22
CA VAL A 355 25.08 -12.40 3.05
C VAL A 355 25.79 -11.22 2.37
N LEU A 356 25.81 -11.19 1.04
CA LEU A 356 26.35 -10.07 0.26
C LEU A 356 25.36 -8.91 0.08
N HIS A 357 24.11 -9.08 0.51
CA HIS A 357 23.13 -8.00 0.52
C HIS A 357 23.65 -6.83 1.38
N PRO A 358 23.48 -5.56 0.97
CA PRO A 358 23.98 -4.40 1.72
C PRO A 358 23.54 -4.32 3.18
N TYR A 359 22.39 -4.90 3.56
CA TYR A 359 21.93 -4.93 4.96
C TYR A 359 22.59 -6.01 5.81
N THR A 360 23.19 -7.02 5.19
CA THR A 360 23.91 -8.09 5.90
C THR A 360 25.40 -7.78 5.95
N LYS A 361 26.04 -7.49 4.81
CA LYS A 361 27.49 -7.23 4.77
C LYS A 361 27.96 -5.92 5.40
N ASN A 362 27.03 -5.02 5.74
CA ASN A 362 27.33 -3.77 6.45
C ASN A 362 26.92 -3.81 7.92
N ILE A 363 26.61 -4.98 8.46
CA ILE A 363 26.45 -5.16 9.92
C ILE A 363 27.80 -4.82 10.57
N TYR A 364 27.77 -4.02 11.63
CA TYR A 364 28.96 -3.57 12.32
C TYR A 364 29.63 -4.75 13.01
N PHE A 365 30.88 -5.01 12.64
CA PHE A 365 31.77 -5.80 13.48
C PHE A 365 32.05 -4.98 14.75
N LYS A 366 31.74 -5.56 15.91
CA LYS A 366 31.97 -4.92 17.22
C LYS A 366 33.42 -5.20 17.61
N ALA A 367 34.27 -4.19 17.53
CA ALA A 367 35.67 -4.27 17.98
C ALA A 367 35.93 -3.24 19.08
N GLY A 368 36.88 -3.53 19.98
CA GLY A 368 37.29 -2.61 21.06
C GLY A 368 36.63 -2.90 22.40
N ASP A 369 36.98 -2.09 23.40
CA ASP A 369 36.58 -2.28 24.80
C ASP A 369 35.07 -2.08 24.99
N ALA A 370 34.48 -2.76 25.97
CA ALA A 370 33.02 -2.77 26.20
C ALA A 370 32.45 -1.36 26.46
N ASP A 371 33.28 -0.45 26.97
CA ASP A 371 32.93 0.93 27.29
C ASP A 371 33.04 1.91 26.08
N ALA A 372 33.65 1.50 24.97
CA ALA A 372 33.81 2.33 23.76
C ALA A 372 33.87 1.49 22.47
N PRO A 373 32.75 0.86 22.05
CA PRO A 373 32.71 -0.01 20.89
C PRO A 373 33.01 0.75 19.58
N LEU A 374 33.98 0.24 18.82
CA LEU A 374 34.28 0.70 17.47
C LEU A 374 33.43 -0.10 16.48
N HIS A 375 32.54 0.58 15.78
CA HIS A 375 31.65 -0.05 14.79
C HIS A 375 32.33 -0.12 13.41
N ARG A 376 32.81 -1.31 13.02
CA ARG A 376 33.57 -1.53 11.76
C ARG A 376 32.73 -2.34 10.76
N ALA A 377 32.01 -1.66 9.85
CA ALA A 377 31.25 -2.35 8.80
C ALA A 377 32.14 -2.92 7.67
N ASP A 378 33.34 -2.38 7.51
CA ASP A 378 34.33 -2.84 6.53
C ASP A 378 34.85 -4.25 6.81
N ILE A 379 35.01 -4.63 8.08
CA ILE A 379 35.43 -5.99 8.47
C ILE A 379 34.39 -7.02 8.01
N THR A 380 33.10 -6.78 8.26
CA THR A 380 32.00 -7.65 7.79
C THR A 380 31.96 -7.78 6.26
N ARG A 381 32.29 -6.71 5.52
CA ARG A 381 32.41 -6.80 4.05
C ARG A 381 33.53 -7.75 3.64
N ILE A 382 34.69 -7.68 4.31
CA ILE A 382 35.82 -8.58 4.05
C ILE A 382 35.42 -10.02 4.33
N ILE A 383 34.81 -10.28 5.50
CA ILE A 383 34.32 -11.60 5.90
C ILE A 383 33.51 -12.24 4.78
N PHE A 384 32.44 -11.57 4.33
CA PHE A 384 31.55 -12.19 3.35
C PHE A 384 32.09 -12.21 1.92
N HIS A 385 32.94 -11.25 1.52
CA HIS A 385 33.61 -11.33 0.22
C HIS A 385 34.68 -12.45 0.18
N LYS A 386 35.40 -12.68 1.28
CA LYS A 386 36.33 -13.81 1.39
C LYS A 386 35.60 -15.14 1.48
N ALA A 387 34.48 -15.20 2.19
CA ALA A 387 33.59 -16.36 2.18
C ALA A 387 33.09 -16.67 0.76
N GLU A 388 32.68 -15.67 -0.02
CA GLU A 388 32.29 -15.86 -1.41
C GLU A 388 33.43 -16.45 -2.27
N GLU A 389 34.62 -15.86 -2.20
CA GLU A 389 35.81 -16.31 -2.96
C GLU A 389 36.19 -17.76 -2.60
N TYR A 390 36.25 -18.07 -1.31
CA TYR A 390 36.64 -19.38 -0.79
C TYR A 390 35.60 -20.45 -1.13
N LEU A 391 34.31 -20.20 -0.83
CA LEU A 391 33.24 -21.19 -0.99
C LEU A 391 32.96 -21.50 -2.47
N LYS A 392 33.08 -20.53 -3.38
CA LYS A 392 32.97 -20.76 -4.83
C LYS A 392 34.15 -21.55 -5.41
N GLY A 393 35.35 -21.37 -4.88
CA GLY A 393 36.57 -22.00 -5.39
C GLY A 393 36.82 -23.43 -4.90
N HIS A 394 36.36 -23.76 -3.69
CA HIS A 394 36.81 -24.97 -2.98
C HIS A 394 35.77 -26.07 -2.82
N ARG A 395 34.49 -25.84 -3.17
CA ARG A 395 33.43 -26.84 -3.02
C ARG A 395 32.75 -27.22 -4.34
N LYS A 396 32.47 -28.53 -4.47
CA LYS A 396 31.68 -29.12 -5.55
C LYS A 396 30.22 -29.36 -5.15
N ASP A 397 29.95 -29.53 -3.86
CA ASP A 397 28.59 -29.68 -3.32
C ASP A 397 27.98 -28.30 -3.07
N PRO A 398 26.85 -27.94 -3.71
CA PRO A 398 26.22 -26.66 -3.50
C PRO A 398 25.42 -26.57 -2.19
N PHE A 399 25.31 -27.65 -1.40
CA PHE A 399 24.64 -27.63 -0.10
C PHE A 399 25.63 -27.64 1.06
N ILE A 400 25.37 -26.84 2.08
CA ILE A 400 26.27 -26.64 3.23
C ILE A 400 25.48 -26.39 4.51
N ARG A 401 26.02 -26.75 5.68
CA ARG A 401 25.44 -26.33 6.96
C ARG A 401 26.00 -24.98 7.39
N LEU A 402 25.22 -24.19 8.13
CA LEU A 402 25.72 -22.92 8.67
C LEU A 402 26.93 -23.15 9.58
N GLU A 403 26.91 -24.23 10.36
CA GLU A 403 27.99 -24.62 11.26
C GLU A 403 29.28 -24.97 10.48
N ASP A 404 29.15 -25.51 9.26
CA ASP A 404 30.31 -25.79 8.40
C ASP A 404 31.00 -24.51 7.93
N ILE A 405 30.29 -23.37 7.89
CA ILE A 405 30.84 -22.06 7.51
C ILE A 405 31.41 -21.36 8.75
N GLU A 406 30.69 -21.43 9.87
CA GLU A 406 31.07 -20.82 11.15
C GLU A 406 32.36 -21.42 11.71
N GLU A 407 32.59 -22.73 11.51
CA GLU A 407 33.71 -23.47 12.10
C GLU A 407 34.84 -23.78 11.09
N ASP A 408 34.77 -23.29 9.83
CA ASP A 408 35.84 -23.51 8.84
C ASP A 408 37.08 -22.67 9.14
N GLY A 409 38.06 -23.30 9.80
CA GLY A 409 39.32 -22.65 10.16
C GLY A 409 40.09 -22.06 8.98
N ARG A 410 40.05 -22.69 7.79
CA ARG A 410 40.78 -22.15 6.61
C ARG A 410 40.12 -20.88 6.08
N LEU A 411 38.80 -20.82 6.12
CA LEU A 411 38.07 -19.61 5.79
C LEU A 411 38.41 -18.48 6.78
N ILE A 412 38.38 -18.79 8.08
CA ILE A 412 38.68 -17.81 9.13
C ILE A 412 40.13 -17.29 9.01
N GLU A 413 41.11 -18.18 8.83
CA GLU A 413 42.51 -17.81 8.58
C GLU A 413 42.63 -16.83 7.39
N GLY A 414 41.99 -17.16 6.26
CA GLY A 414 42.00 -16.28 5.08
C GLY A 414 41.31 -14.92 5.29
N ILE A 415 40.31 -14.85 6.18
CA ILE A 415 39.67 -13.60 6.58
C ILE A 415 40.61 -12.74 7.44
N ILE A 416 41.31 -13.35 8.40
CA ILE A 416 42.28 -12.66 9.28
C ILE A 416 43.42 -12.07 8.47
N GLU A 417 43.98 -12.85 7.53
CA GLU A 417 45.03 -12.38 6.63
C GLU A 417 44.58 -11.15 5.81
N ALA A 418 43.37 -11.20 5.26
CA ALA A 418 42.81 -10.11 4.47
C ALA A 418 42.50 -8.86 5.32
N SER A 419 42.05 -9.05 6.56
CA SER A 419 41.71 -7.96 7.49
C SER A 419 42.97 -7.26 8.02
N SER A 420 44.07 -7.99 8.16
CA SER A 420 45.37 -7.46 8.62
C SER A 420 46.01 -6.46 7.64
N GLY A 421 45.70 -6.55 6.34
CA GLY A 421 46.25 -5.66 5.31
C GLY A 421 45.69 -4.22 5.31
N ILE A 422 44.62 -3.94 6.04
CA ILE A 422 43.89 -2.66 5.96
C ILE A 422 44.36 -1.63 7.00
N ASN A 423 45.02 -2.05 8.08
CA ASN A 423 45.56 -1.14 9.10
C ASN A 423 46.75 -0.29 8.60
N GLY A 424 47.18 -0.44 7.34
CA GLY A 424 48.35 0.25 6.77
C GLY A 424 48.09 1.55 5.98
N THR A 425 46.84 1.98 5.75
CA THR A 425 46.56 3.09 4.80
C THR A 425 45.77 4.27 5.37
N GLY A 426 45.36 4.25 6.64
CA GLY A 426 44.71 5.38 7.31
C GLY A 426 45.59 5.97 8.40
N GLY A 427 46.28 7.08 8.11
CA GLY A 427 47.03 7.83 9.11
C GLY A 427 46.09 8.39 10.19
N GLY A 428 46.10 7.76 11.36
CA GLY A 428 45.39 8.21 12.55
C GLY A 428 45.47 7.16 13.65
N ASP A 429 45.95 7.57 14.84
CA ASP A 429 46.12 6.78 16.07
C ASP A 429 44.81 6.20 16.62
N SER A 430 44.18 5.28 15.89
CA SER A 430 43.15 4.39 16.43
C SER A 430 43.65 2.96 16.30
N GLY A 431 44.39 2.52 17.32
CA GLY A 431 44.77 1.12 17.52
C GLY A 431 43.54 0.24 17.72
N GLY A 432 42.88 -0.10 16.62
CA GLY A 432 41.82 -1.11 16.61
C GLY A 432 42.48 -2.48 16.72
N MET A 433 42.16 -3.21 17.80
CA MET A 433 42.54 -4.61 17.98
C MET A 433 42.16 -5.40 16.73
N LEU A 434 43.12 -6.15 16.17
CA LEU A 434 42.85 -7.06 15.06
C LEU A 434 41.85 -8.11 15.56
N PRO A 435 40.80 -8.43 14.79
CA PRO A 435 39.85 -9.45 15.17
C PRO A 435 40.56 -10.80 15.26
N ASP A 436 40.36 -11.53 16.36
CA ASP A 436 40.87 -12.88 16.48
C ASP A 436 39.91 -13.91 15.83
N GLU A 437 40.33 -15.18 15.79
CA GLU A 437 39.50 -16.25 15.22
C GLU A 437 38.14 -16.41 15.93
N GLY A 438 38.12 -16.18 17.25
CA GLY A 438 36.92 -16.26 18.07
C GLY A 438 35.95 -15.13 17.73
N ASP A 439 36.44 -13.89 17.63
CA ASP A 439 35.63 -12.73 17.29
C ASP A 439 34.96 -12.89 15.91
N ILE A 440 35.70 -13.40 14.91
CA ILE A 440 35.16 -13.63 13.57
C ILE A 440 34.08 -14.71 13.60
N ARG A 441 34.34 -15.82 14.30
CA ARG A 441 33.39 -16.93 14.45
C ARG A 441 32.11 -16.47 15.12
N ASP A 442 32.24 -15.75 16.23
CA ASP A 442 31.09 -15.26 16.99
C ASP A 442 30.31 -14.20 16.20
N HIS A 443 30.98 -13.36 15.40
CA HIS A 443 30.30 -12.40 14.54
C HIS A 443 29.51 -13.06 13.41
N ILE A 444 30.09 -14.05 12.72
CA ILE A 444 29.35 -14.82 11.69
C ILE A 444 28.15 -15.52 12.32
N ARG A 445 28.35 -16.17 13.47
CA ARG A 445 27.29 -16.86 14.22
C ARG A 445 26.20 -15.89 14.68
N GLU A 446 26.54 -14.71 15.21
CA GLU A 446 25.57 -13.68 15.60
C GLU A 446 24.70 -13.26 14.41
N ILE A 447 25.31 -13.04 13.24
CA ILE A 447 24.55 -12.70 12.02
C ILE A 447 23.61 -13.84 11.64
N HIS A 448 24.08 -15.09 11.63
CA HIS A 448 23.24 -16.25 11.30
C HIS A 448 22.09 -16.44 12.30
N ASP A 449 22.37 -16.31 13.60
CA ASP A 449 21.38 -16.45 14.67
C ASP A 449 20.31 -15.38 14.60
N ARG A 450 20.71 -14.13 14.43
CA ARG A 450 19.82 -12.96 14.39
C ARG A 450 19.10 -12.78 13.06
N THR A 451 19.41 -13.59 12.04
CA THR A 451 18.76 -13.52 10.72
C THR A 451 18.24 -14.88 10.26
N ILE A 452 19.11 -15.76 9.78
CA ILE A 452 18.75 -17.04 9.14
C ILE A 452 18.06 -17.98 10.12
N ARG A 453 18.67 -18.27 11.28
CA ARG A 453 18.11 -19.22 12.27
C ARG A 453 16.82 -18.68 12.89
N LEU A 454 16.78 -17.37 13.19
CA LEU A 454 15.55 -16.71 13.65
C LEU A 454 14.41 -16.86 12.63
N PHE A 455 14.70 -16.78 11.34
CA PHE A 455 13.70 -16.80 10.27
C PHE A 455 13.44 -18.21 9.69
N SER A 456 13.98 -19.29 10.28
CA SER A 456 13.92 -20.65 9.71
C SER A 456 12.55 -21.35 9.82
N GLY A 457 11.54 -20.72 10.43
CA GLY A 457 10.19 -21.25 10.51
C GLY A 457 9.28 -20.43 11.40
N PHE A 458 7.97 -20.45 11.12
CA PHE A 458 6.96 -19.65 11.84
C PHE A 458 5.74 -20.51 12.13
N SER A 459 5.09 -20.23 13.26
CA SER A 459 3.84 -20.89 13.66
C SER A 459 2.60 -20.24 13.02
N ASP A 460 2.59 -18.91 12.91
CA ASP A 460 1.52 -18.13 12.32
C ASP A 460 2.03 -16.78 11.75
N MET A 461 1.11 -15.97 11.20
CA MET A 461 1.44 -14.65 10.64
C MET A 461 1.89 -13.64 11.70
N GLY A 462 1.45 -13.81 12.95
CA GLY A 462 1.88 -12.98 14.08
C GLY A 462 3.36 -13.24 14.40
N ASP A 463 3.71 -14.52 14.55
CA ASP A 463 5.10 -14.99 14.74
C ASP A 463 6.01 -14.54 13.58
N LEU A 464 5.57 -14.70 12.33
CA LEU A 464 6.28 -14.18 11.16
C LEU A 464 6.56 -12.67 11.28
N THR A 465 5.54 -11.89 11.63
CA THR A 465 5.64 -10.43 11.75
C THR A 465 6.59 -10.04 12.87
N GLU A 466 6.47 -10.68 14.03
CA GLU A 466 7.32 -10.42 15.19
C GLU A 466 8.79 -10.69 14.86
N ARG A 467 9.09 -11.84 14.24
CA ARG A 467 10.47 -12.17 13.83
C ARG A 467 11.00 -11.24 12.75
N ALA A 468 10.18 -10.86 11.77
CA ALA A 468 10.57 -9.87 10.76
C ALA A 468 10.90 -8.52 11.42
N MET A 469 10.11 -8.06 12.39
CA MET A 469 10.42 -6.84 13.16
C MET A 469 11.72 -6.97 13.94
N GLN A 470 11.95 -8.10 14.64
CA GLN A 470 13.20 -8.33 15.36
C GLN A 470 14.43 -8.25 14.45
N ILE A 471 14.37 -8.83 13.25
CA ILE A 471 15.43 -8.74 12.25
C ILE A 471 15.64 -7.29 11.79
N LEU A 472 14.57 -6.56 11.50
CA LEU A 472 14.64 -5.15 11.11
C LEU A 472 15.25 -4.28 12.20
N SER A 473 14.85 -4.46 13.46
CA SER A 473 15.44 -3.75 14.60
C SER A 473 16.92 -4.07 14.76
N TYR A 474 17.30 -5.36 14.64
CA TYR A 474 18.71 -5.76 14.66
C TYR A 474 19.53 -5.07 13.57
N ILE A 475 19.04 -5.06 12.32
CA ILE A 475 19.70 -4.39 11.19
C ILE A 475 19.72 -2.86 11.39
N TYR A 476 18.67 -2.28 11.94
CA TYR A 476 18.58 -0.84 12.21
C TYR A 476 19.65 -0.39 13.21
N GLU A 477 19.81 -1.15 14.30
CA GLU A 477 20.72 -0.82 15.39
C GLU A 477 22.18 -1.17 15.08
N ASN A 478 22.39 -2.29 14.38
CA ASN A 478 23.72 -2.90 14.22
C ASN A 478 24.27 -2.79 12.80
N SER A 479 23.76 -1.91 11.93
CA SER A 479 24.32 -1.73 10.59
C SER A 479 24.24 -0.29 10.09
N THR A 480 24.83 -0.03 8.92
CA THR A 480 24.68 1.26 8.24
C THR A 480 23.31 1.48 7.61
N ALA A 481 22.38 0.52 7.68
CA ALA A 481 21.09 0.56 6.99
C ALA A 481 20.25 1.79 7.37
N ARG A 482 20.28 2.24 8.63
CA ARG A 482 19.55 3.44 9.11
C ARG A 482 19.86 4.72 8.36
N TYR A 483 21.01 4.80 7.70
CA TYR A 483 21.43 5.96 6.90
C TYR A 483 20.95 5.90 5.45
N HIS A 484 20.35 4.77 5.03
CA HIS A 484 19.82 4.62 3.68
C HIS A 484 18.45 5.31 3.57
N PRO A 485 18.23 6.20 2.57
CA PRO A 485 16.98 6.97 2.44
C PRO A 485 15.70 6.14 2.35
N PHE A 486 15.80 4.89 1.91
CA PHE A 486 14.67 3.96 1.79
C PHE A 486 14.60 2.89 2.89
N PHE A 487 15.39 3.03 3.97
CA PHE A 487 15.28 2.17 5.15
C PHE A 487 14.36 2.79 6.20
N HIS A 488 14.51 4.08 6.48
CA HIS A 488 13.60 4.87 7.30
C HIS A 488 12.67 5.68 6.37
N PRO A 489 11.32 5.53 6.36
CA PRO A 489 10.41 5.14 7.45
C PRO A 489 9.78 3.73 7.31
N PHE A 490 10.45 2.80 6.62
CA PHE A 490 9.90 1.47 6.32
C PHE A 490 10.35 0.38 7.31
N SER A 491 11.29 0.71 8.20
CA SER A 491 11.79 -0.12 9.30
C SER A 491 11.08 0.17 10.61
#